data_AF-A0A5B8Z056-F1
#
_entry.id   AF-A0A5B8Z056-F1
#
_cell.length_a   1.000
_cell.length_b   1.000
_cell.length_c   1.000
_cell.angle_alpha   90.00
_cell.angle_beta   90.00
_cell.angle_gamma   90.00
#
_symmetry.space_group_name_H-M   'P 1'
#
loop_
_entity.id
_entity.type
_entity.pdbx_description
1 polymer ?
#
loop_
_entity_poly.entity_id
_entity_poly.type
_entity_poly.pdbx_seq_one_letter_code
_entity_poly.pdbx_strand_id
1 'polypeptide(L)'
;GKVDDRIDSKFVIPKSALTGNSADLFDFIAQSVKKMMSENAPEDLEKRVPLGFTFSFPVDQKAVNKGLLIKWTKGFSTKNVEGNDVVELLQGSLRRMHINVNVVALCNDTVGTLVARYFVDTNAQVGVIIGTGSNACYFERASAVTKDPAVCARGNAVTPINMECGNFDSKYKYALPITVYDDEMDAITPNRDHQRQEKIVSGMYLGEISRRMIVHLAQLGCLPRDLVDGLGKPWAFESKHMGMV
;
A
#
# COMPACT_ATOMS: atom_id res chain seq x y z
N GLY A 1 6.86 -17.55 18.64
CA GLY A 1 5.56 -16.91 18.88
C GLY A 1 4.52 -17.71 18.16
N LYS A 2 3.59 -18.35 18.88
CA LYS A 2 2.42 -18.95 18.23
C LYS A 2 1.31 -17.91 18.27
N VAL A 3 0.54 -17.77 17.21
CA VAL A 3 -0.71 -16.99 17.27
C VAL A 3 -1.73 -17.89 17.95
N ASP A 4 -2.09 -17.56 19.18
CA ASP A 4 -3.02 -18.36 19.98
C ASP A 4 -4.49 -18.01 19.67
N ASP A 5 -4.78 -16.75 19.37
CA ASP A 5 -6.08 -16.29 18.90
C ASP A 5 -5.94 -15.08 17.95
N ARG A 6 -6.93 -14.87 17.09
CA ARG A 6 -6.98 -13.76 16.12
C ARG A 6 -8.37 -13.12 16.11
N ILE A 7 -8.39 -11.83 16.40
CA ILE A 7 -9.59 -10.99 16.32
C ILE A 7 -9.35 -9.92 15.26
N ASP A 8 -10.29 -9.76 14.33
CA ASP A 8 -10.24 -8.76 13.28
C ASP A 8 -11.46 -7.82 13.37
N SER A 9 -11.24 -6.51 13.21
CA SER A 9 -12.29 -5.51 13.04
C SER A 9 -12.00 -4.64 11.83
N LYS A 10 -13.05 -4.23 11.12
CA LYS A 10 -12.94 -3.41 9.90
C LYS A 10 -13.69 -2.11 10.06
N PHE A 11 -13.02 -1.01 9.71
CA PHE A 11 -13.57 0.34 9.80
C PHE A 11 -13.42 1.04 8.46
N VAL A 12 -14.48 1.68 7.99
CA VAL A 12 -14.47 2.45 6.73
C VAL A 12 -13.96 3.85 7.04
N ILE A 13 -12.84 4.24 6.43
CA ILE A 13 -12.28 5.58 6.58
C ILE A 13 -13.26 6.60 5.95
N PRO A 14 -13.75 7.59 6.70
CA PRO A 14 -14.61 8.63 6.16
C PRO A 14 -13.91 9.44 5.06
N LYS A 15 -14.65 9.87 4.03
CA LYS A 15 -14.09 10.71 2.95
C LYS A 15 -13.45 12.00 3.47
N SER A 16 -14.00 12.58 4.53
CA SER A 16 -13.43 13.74 5.22
C SER A 16 -12.03 13.43 5.77
N ALA A 17 -11.81 12.25 6.32
CA ALA A 17 -10.51 11.81 6.82
C ALA A 17 -9.51 11.45 5.71
N LEU A 18 -9.95 11.24 4.45
CA LEU A 18 -9.04 10.99 3.32
C LEU A 18 -8.46 12.28 2.71
N THR A 19 -9.12 13.41 2.94
CA THR A 19 -8.85 14.72 2.31
C THR A 19 -8.68 15.86 3.31
N GLY A 20 -8.89 15.58 4.61
CA GLY A 20 -8.78 16.53 5.71
C GLY A 20 -7.33 16.78 6.14
N ASN A 21 -7.12 16.94 7.44
CA ASN A 21 -5.81 17.09 8.05
C ASN A 21 -5.34 15.78 8.69
N SER A 22 -4.08 15.75 9.13
CA SER A 22 -3.49 14.63 9.84
C SER A 22 -4.33 14.17 11.04
N ALA A 23 -4.84 15.11 11.86
CA ALA A 23 -5.71 14.77 12.99
C ALA A 23 -6.96 13.98 12.56
N ASP A 24 -7.63 14.37 11.47
CA ASP A 24 -8.85 13.70 11.01
C ASP A 24 -8.62 12.20 10.70
N LEU A 25 -7.46 11.88 10.10
CA LEU A 25 -7.09 10.50 9.78
C LEU A 25 -6.59 9.73 11.00
N PHE A 26 -5.62 10.29 11.74
CA PHE A 26 -4.96 9.56 12.80
C PHE A 26 -5.82 9.46 14.07
N ASP A 27 -6.71 10.43 14.33
CA ASP A 27 -7.73 10.30 15.39
C ASP A 27 -8.77 9.25 15.01
N PHE A 28 -9.19 9.18 13.73
CA PHE A 28 -10.07 8.10 13.28
C PHE A 28 -9.43 6.70 13.49
N ILE A 29 -8.14 6.55 13.18
CA ILE A 29 -7.40 5.31 13.41
C ILE A 29 -7.34 5.00 14.91
N ALA A 30 -6.97 5.98 15.74
CA ALA A 30 -6.89 5.79 17.20
C ALA A 30 -8.26 5.42 17.80
N GLN A 31 -9.34 6.04 17.33
CA GLN A 31 -10.71 5.72 17.77
C GLN A 31 -11.12 4.31 17.36
N SER A 32 -10.72 3.88 16.16
CA SER A 32 -10.94 2.53 15.66
C SER A 32 -10.21 1.48 16.51
N VAL A 33 -8.96 1.76 16.90
CA VAL A 33 -8.18 0.92 17.84
C VAL A 33 -8.90 0.83 19.18
N LYS A 34 -9.31 1.97 19.76
CA LYS A 34 -10.04 2.00 21.03
C LYS A 34 -11.32 1.18 20.99
N LYS A 35 -12.10 1.34 19.92
CA LYS A 35 -13.36 0.62 19.72
C LYS A 35 -13.13 -0.89 19.63
N MET A 36 -12.16 -1.32 18.81
CA MET A 36 -11.81 -2.73 18.69
C MET A 36 -11.38 -3.33 20.04
N MET A 37 -10.49 -2.65 20.77
CA MET A 37 -10.07 -3.12 22.10
C MET A 37 -11.23 -3.17 23.09
N SER A 38 -12.09 -2.14 23.14
CA SER A 38 -13.22 -2.09 24.06
C SER A 38 -14.25 -3.21 23.81
N GLU A 39 -14.46 -3.58 22.55
CA GLU A 39 -15.44 -4.60 22.15
C GLU A 39 -14.91 -6.03 22.31
N ASN A 40 -13.60 -6.24 22.16
CA ASN A 40 -13.04 -7.59 22.00
C ASN A 40 -11.96 -7.97 23.03
N ALA A 41 -11.30 -7.00 23.66
CA ALA A 41 -10.24 -7.21 24.64
C ALA A 41 -10.20 -6.04 25.65
N PRO A 42 -11.30 -5.76 26.39
CA PRO A 42 -11.38 -4.61 27.28
C PRO A 42 -10.29 -4.61 28.37
N GLU A 43 -9.83 -5.78 28.80
CA GLU A 43 -8.74 -5.96 29.74
C GLU A 43 -7.38 -5.41 29.25
N ASP A 44 -7.21 -5.27 27.93
CA ASP A 44 -5.98 -4.75 27.34
C ASP A 44 -5.94 -3.21 27.32
N LEU A 45 -7.07 -2.52 27.55
CA LEU A 45 -7.11 -1.05 27.66
C LEU A 45 -6.26 -0.53 28.83
N GLU A 46 -6.15 -1.31 29.90
CA GLU A 46 -5.36 -0.99 31.09
C GLU A 46 -3.88 -1.40 30.96
N LYS A 47 -3.55 -2.24 29.98
CA LYS A 47 -2.20 -2.76 29.76
C LYS A 47 -1.44 -1.92 28.74
N ARG A 48 -0.11 -2.00 28.79
CA ARG A 48 0.74 -1.44 27.73
C ARG A 48 0.80 -2.40 26.56
N VAL A 49 0.07 -2.11 25.48
CA VAL A 49 -0.03 -2.98 24.31
C VAL A 49 0.91 -2.52 23.19
N PRO A 50 1.82 -3.37 22.68
CA PRO A 50 2.64 -3.05 21.51
C PRO A 50 1.81 -3.12 20.22
N LEU A 51 1.91 -2.08 19.38
CA LEU A 51 1.26 -2.02 18.07
C LEU A 51 2.29 -2.07 16.94
N GLY A 52 2.10 -3.00 16.01
CA GLY A 52 2.70 -2.95 14.67
C GLY A 52 1.80 -2.16 13.74
N PHE A 53 2.32 -1.08 13.16
CA PHE A 53 1.60 -0.21 12.26
C PHE A 53 1.97 -0.51 10.81
N THR A 54 1.13 -1.27 10.11
CA THR A 54 1.28 -1.46 8.66
C THR A 54 0.75 -0.23 7.94
N PHE A 55 1.64 0.49 7.26
CA PHE A 55 1.35 1.74 6.56
C PHE A 55 1.84 1.64 5.11
N SER A 56 0.93 1.24 4.22
CA SER A 56 1.19 0.91 2.81
C SER A 56 1.39 2.12 1.90
N PHE A 57 2.27 3.03 2.27
CA PHE A 57 2.64 4.20 1.48
C PHE A 57 4.17 4.35 1.41
N PRO A 58 4.69 5.10 0.43
CA PRO A 58 6.12 5.39 0.34
C PRO A 58 6.60 6.16 1.58
N VAL A 59 7.46 5.53 2.39
CA VAL A 59 7.98 6.09 3.64
C VAL A 59 9.51 6.04 3.64
N ASP A 60 10.12 7.15 4.04
CA ASP A 60 11.54 7.20 4.40
C ASP A 60 11.71 6.72 5.84
N GLN A 61 11.94 5.42 5.99
CA GLN A 61 12.01 4.76 7.30
C GLN A 61 13.39 4.92 7.91
N LYS A 62 13.48 5.71 8.99
CA LYS A 62 14.74 5.99 9.71
C LYS A 62 15.02 5.01 10.85
N ALA A 63 13.99 4.36 11.36
CA ALA A 63 14.08 3.30 12.37
C ALA A 63 12.87 2.38 12.28
N VAL A 64 12.90 1.25 12.98
CA VAL A 64 11.76 0.30 13.00
C VAL A 64 10.45 0.98 13.38
N ASN A 65 10.47 1.99 14.25
CA ASN A 65 9.32 2.75 14.73
C ASN A 65 9.37 4.23 14.32
N LYS A 66 10.00 4.57 13.20
CA LYS A 66 10.10 5.95 12.72
C LYS A 66 10.10 6.02 11.20
N GLY A 67 9.17 6.78 10.63
CA GLY A 67 9.08 6.90 9.17
C GLY A 67 8.38 8.15 8.71
N LEU A 68 9.04 8.87 7.80
CA LEU A 68 8.51 10.10 7.20
C LEU A 68 7.73 9.72 5.93
N LEU A 69 6.46 10.11 5.84
CA LEU A 69 5.71 9.92 4.59
C LEU A 69 6.37 10.74 3.47
N ILE A 70 6.73 10.09 2.36
CA ILE A 70 7.34 10.78 1.21
C ILE A 70 6.25 11.46 0.38
N LYS A 71 5.23 10.69 0.00
CA LYS A 71 4.13 11.18 -0.85
C LYS A 71 2.91 10.29 -0.73
N TRP A 72 1.73 10.89 -0.73
CA TRP A 72 0.48 10.15 -0.81
C TRP A 72 0.29 9.45 -2.17
N THR A 73 -0.36 8.30 -2.11
CA THR A 73 -0.79 7.52 -3.27
C THR A 73 -2.22 7.03 -3.04
N LYS A 74 -2.79 6.26 -3.98
CA LYS A 74 -4.06 5.52 -3.78
C LYS A 74 -5.26 6.42 -3.41
N GLY A 75 -5.26 7.68 -3.86
CA GLY A 75 -6.36 8.64 -3.62
C GLY A 75 -6.34 9.35 -2.26
N PHE A 76 -5.32 9.16 -1.43
CA PHE A 76 -5.13 9.91 -0.19
C PHE A 76 -4.59 11.31 -0.49
N SER A 77 -4.99 12.30 0.30
CA SER A 77 -4.48 13.68 0.17
C SER A 77 -4.55 14.48 1.49
N THR A 78 -4.53 13.78 2.63
CA THR A 78 -4.61 14.45 3.94
C THR A 78 -3.41 15.36 4.17
N LYS A 79 -3.69 16.58 4.60
CA LYS A 79 -2.71 17.63 4.84
C LYS A 79 -1.89 17.36 6.10
N ASN A 80 -0.67 17.91 6.16
CA ASN A 80 0.24 17.81 7.30
C ASN A 80 0.67 16.38 7.66
N VAL A 81 0.80 15.50 6.66
CA VAL A 81 1.33 14.13 6.84
C VAL A 81 2.58 13.91 6.00
N GLU A 82 2.59 14.36 4.74
CA GLU A 82 3.80 14.32 3.91
C GLU A 82 4.93 15.10 4.59
N GLY A 83 6.13 14.51 4.60
CA GLY A 83 7.30 15.01 5.33
C GLY A 83 7.27 14.82 6.85
N ASN A 84 6.21 14.25 7.42
CA ASN A 84 6.06 14.07 8.87
C ASN A 84 6.13 12.61 9.29
N ASP A 85 6.51 12.37 10.55
CA ASP A 85 6.64 11.03 11.12
C ASP A 85 5.26 10.43 11.43
N VAL A 86 4.86 9.43 10.63
CA VAL A 86 3.54 8.81 10.75
C VAL A 86 3.37 8.02 12.04
N VAL A 87 4.47 7.55 12.64
CA VAL A 87 4.44 6.86 13.93
C VAL A 87 4.10 7.85 15.03
N GLU A 88 4.73 9.03 15.04
CA GLU A 88 4.46 10.06 16.03
C GLU A 88 3.04 10.65 15.86
N LEU A 89 2.57 10.79 14.61
CA LEU A 89 1.20 11.22 14.34
C LEU A 89 0.15 10.25 14.92
N LEU A 90 0.35 8.94 14.72
CA LEU A 90 -0.52 7.93 15.32
C LEU A 90 -0.37 7.88 16.84
N GLN A 91 0.87 7.86 17.34
CA GLN A 91 1.15 7.78 18.77
C GLN A 91 0.57 8.99 19.53
N GLY A 92 0.66 10.18 18.96
CA GLY A 92 0.03 11.39 19.50
C GLY A 92 -1.49 11.27 19.59
N SER A 93 -2.12 10.67 18.59
CA SER A 93 -3.57 10.44 18.55
C SER A 93 -4.00 9.40 19.59
N LEU A 94 -3.26 8.30 19.73
CA LEU A 94 -3.47 7.30 20.79
C LEU A 94 -3.35 7.91 22.19
N ARG A 95 -2.36 8.79 22.42
CA ARG A 95 -2.20 9.50 23.70
C ARG A 95 -3.36 10.44 24.00
N ARG A 96 -3.84 11.22 23.01
CA ARG A 96 -5.01 12.10 23.17
C ARG A 96 -6.28 11.34 23.55
N MET A 97 -6.40 10.07 23.13
CA MET A 97 -7.55 9.21 23.43
C MET A 97 -7.40 8.39 24.72
N HIS A 98 -6.31 8.60 25.46
CA HIS A 98 -5.95 7.88 26.68
C HIS A 98 -5.90 6.37 26.49
N ILE A 99 -5.31 5.90 25.38
CA ILE A 99 -5.14 4.48 25.08
C ILE A 99 -3.68 4.11 25.37
N ASN A 100 -3.43 3.11 26.22
CA ASN A 100 -2.08 2.65 26.57
C ASN A 100 -1.47 1.73 25.49
N VAL A 101 -1.53 2.17 24.23
CA VAL A 101 -0.96 1.48 23.07
C VAL A 101 0.31 2.21 22.63
N ASN A 102 1.38 1.43 22.41
CA ASN A 102 2.68 1.94 21.99
C ASN A 102 3.04 1.41 20.60
N VAL A 103 3.20 2.29 19.63
CA VAL A 103 3.62 1.93 18.27
C VAL A 103 5.10 1.53 18.30
N VAL A 104 5.38 0.23 18.21
CA VAL A 104 6.74 -0.33 18.31
C VAL A 104 7.37 -0.61 16.96
N ALA A 105 6.57 -0.68 15.90
CA ALA A 105 7.05 -0.93 14.56
C ALA A 105 6.15 -0.26 13.52
N LEU A 106 6.76 0.25 12.47
CA LEU A 106 6.17 0.69 11.23
C LEU A 106 6.64 -0.28 10.15
N CYS A 107 5.71 -0.81 9.35
CA CYS A 107 6.06 -1.69 8.25
C CYS A 107 5.22 -1.40 6.99
N ASN A 108 5.76 -1.76 5.83
CA ASN A 108 5.00 -1.83 4.59
C ASN A 108 4.20 -3.16 4.55
N ASP A 109 3.09 -3.20 3.81
CA ASP A 109 2.26 -4.40 3.68
C ASP A 109 3.01 -5.60 3.11
N THR A 110 3.90 -5.41 2.13
CA THR A 110 4.73 -6.49 1.59
C THR A 110 5.68 -7.08 2.64
N VAL A 111 6.26 -6.23 3.49
CA VAL A 111 7.13 -6.65 4.60
C VAL A 111 6.32 -7.41 5.64
N GLY A 112 5.15 -6.89 6.02
CA GLY A 112 4.24 -7.56 6.95
C GLY A 112 3.80 -8.92 6.42
N THR A 113 3.47 -9.01 5.14
CA THR A 113 3.11 -10.25 4.44
C THR A 113 4.24 -11.28 4.49
N LEU A 114 5.46 -10.86 4.15
CA LEU A 114 6.64 -11.73 4.18
C LEU A 114 6.92 -12.22 5.60
N VAL A 115 7.04 -11.32 6.58
CA VAL A 115 7.39 -11.66 7.96
C VAL A 115 6.32 -12.54 8.61
N ALA A 116 5.04 -12.27 8.37
CA ALA A 116 3.94 -13.08 8.91
C ALA A 116 4.01 -14.53 8.41
N ARG A 117 4.29 -14.74 7.11
CA ARG A 117 4.45 -16.09 6.57
C ARG A 117 5.76 -16.74 7.00
N TYR A 118 6.86 -15.99 6.98
CA TYR A 118 8.18 -16.47 7.39
C TYR A 118 8.20 -17.01 8.82
N PHE A 119 7.36 -16.44 9.69
CA PHE A 119 7.22 -16.91 11.07
C PHE A 119 6.74 -18.36 11.17
N VAL A 120 5.94 -18.82 10.21
CA VAL A 120 5.37 -20.17 10.17
C VAL A 120 6.17 -21.09 9.25
N ASP A 121 6.75 -20.53 8.18
CA ASP A 121 7.44 -21.26 7.13
C ASP A 121 8.66 -20.47 6.65
N THR A 122 9.85 -20.90 7.07
CA THR A 122 11.11 -20.22 6.74
C THR A 122 11.49 -20.32 5.26
N ASN A 123 10.77 -21.09 4.44
CA ASN A 123 10.95 -21.08 2.98
C ASN A 123 10.30 -19.86 2.32
N ALA A 124 9.47 -19.10 3.03
CA ALA A 124 8.90 -17.87 2.51
C ALA A 124 9.98 -16.77 2.42
N GLN A 125 10.51 -16.55 1.22
CA GLN A 125 11.59 -15.59 0.97
C GLN A 125 11.12 -14.30 0.28
N VAL A 126 9.88 -14.28 -0.23
CA VAL A 126 9.28 -13.15 -0.95
C VAL A 126 7.85 -12.93 -0.49
N GLY A 127 7.49 -11.67 -0.20
CA GLY A 127 6.12 -11.22 0.00
C GLY A 127 5.68 -10.39 -1.19
N VAL A 128 4.53 -10.69 -1.77
CA VAL A 128 3.99 -9.99 -2.94
C VAL A 128 2.57 -9.52 -2.62
N ILE A 129 2.28 -8.26 -2.97
CA ILE A 129 0.93 -7.71 -2.96
C ILE A 129 0.50 -7.51 -4.40
N ILE A 130 -0.60 -8.14 -4.79
CA ILE A 130 -1.28 -7.96 -6.08
C ILE A 130 -2.74 -7.64 -5.77
N GLY A 131 -3.08 -6.36 -5.77
CA GLY A 131 -4.42 -5.87 -5.43
C GLY A 131 -4.68 -4.54 -6.12
N THR A 132 -5.19 -3.55 -5.38
CA THR A 132 -5.33 -2.18 -5.90
C THR A 132 -3.97 -1.64 -6.40
N GLY A 133 -2.90 -1.88 -5.63
CA GLY A 133 -1.52 -1.66 -6.06
C GLY A 133 -0.77 -2.97 -6.30
N SER A 134 0.48 -2.86 -6.73
CA SER A 134 1.39 -4.00 -6.89
C SER A 134 2.75 -3.68 -6.30
N ASN A 135 3.25 -4.53 -5.41
CA ASN A 135 4.57 -4.37 -4.79
C ASN A 135 5.14 -5.73 -4.34
N ALA A 136 6.45 -5.77 -4.09
CA ALA A 136 7.15 -6.93 -3.58
C ALA A 136 8.17 -6.55 -2.50
N CYS A 137 8.39 -7.49 -1.59
CA CYS A 137 9.45 -7.47 -0.61
C CYS A 137 10.18 -8.81 -0.59
N TYR A 138 11.48 -8.78 -0.36
CA TYR A 138 12.29 -9.99 -0.19
C TYR A 138 13.32 -9.81 0.91
N PHE A 139 13.96 -10.90 1.31
CA PHE A 139 15.09 -10.88 2.22
C PHE A 139 16.43 -10.73 1.49
N GLU A 140 17.20 -9.70 1.86
CA GLU A 140 18.53 -9.43 1.33
C GLU A 140 19.61 -9.56 2.41
N ARG A 141 20.84 -9.90 2.04
CA ARG A 141 21.98 -9.79 2.95
C ARG A 141 22.24 -8.31 3.23
N ALA A 142 22.38 -7.95 4.50
CA ALA A 142 22.60 -6.58 4.91
C ALA A 142 23.84 -5.97 4.23
N SER A 143 24.91 -6.76 4.06
CA SER A 143 26.13 -6.37 3.31
C SER A 143 25.91 -6.00 1.84
N ALA A 144 24.81 -6.43 1.22
CA ALA A 144 24.46 -6.03 -0.16
C ALA A 144 23.73 -4.67 -0.21
N VAL A 145 23.27 -4.15 0.94
CA VAL A 145 22.59 -2.85 1.05
C VAL A 145 23.62 -1.71 1.17
N THR A 146 24.43 -1.53 0.12
CA THR A 146 25.57 -0.59 0.12
C THR A 146 25.17 0.88 0.23
N LYS A 147 23.90 1.22 -0.08
CA LYS A 147 23.37 2.58 0.04
C LYS A 147 23.22 3.06 1.50
N ASP A 148 23.18 2.14 2.47
CA ASP A 148 23.05 2.45 3.89
C ASP A 148 24.20 1.78 4.66
N PRO A 149 25.25 2.54 5.05
CA PRO A 149 26.40 1.99 5.76
C PRO A 149 26.03 1.31 7.09
N ALA A 150 25.00 1.78 7.80
CA ALA A 150 24.59 1.22 9.09
C ALA A 150 23.88 -0.13 8.92
N VAL A 151 23.16 -0.31 7.82
CA VAL A 151 22.62 -1.63 7.43
C VAL A 151 23.76 -2.52 6.93
N CYS A 152 24.60 -2.02 6.02
CA CYS A 152 25.72 -2.75 5.44
C CYS A 152 26.68 -3.34 6.50
N ALA A 153 26.95 -2.60 7.57
CA ALA A 153 27.81 -3.03 8.67
C ALA A 153 27.31 -4.28 9.42
N ARG A 154 26.05 -4.70 9.23
CA ARG A 154 25.49 -5.91 9.84
C ARG A 154 25.92 -7.21 9.15
N GLY A 155 26.71 -7.13 8.07
CA GLY A 155 27.35 -8.29 7.45
C GLY A 155 26.35 -9.28 6.85
N ASN A 156 26.41 -10.54 7.30
CA ASN A 156 25.57 -11.64 6.80
C ASN A 156 24.16 -11.66 7.39
N ALA A 157 23.81 -10.73 8.27
CA ALA A 157 22.44 -10.60 8.75
C ALA A 157 21.48 -10.39 7.58
N VAL A 158 20.28 -10.95 7.68
CA VAL A 158 19.25 -10.82 6.66
C VAL A 158 18.35 -9.62 7.01
N THR A 159 18.02 -8.79 6.03
CA THR A 159 17.14 -7.64 6.20
C THR A 159 16.03 -7.66 5.14
N PRO A 160 14.76 -7.40 5.50
CA PRO A 160 13.71 -7.26 4.51
C PRO A 160 13.94 -5.99 3.68
N ILE A 161 13.77 -6.10 2.37
CA ILE A 161 13.81 -5.00 1.40
C ILE A 161 12.41 -4.82 0.85
N ASN A 162 11.74 -3.74 1.23
CA ASN A 162 10.58 -3.25 0.48
C ASN A 162 11.10 -2.65 -0.83
N MET A 163 10.73 -3.25 -1.96
CA MET A 163 11.27 -2.83 -3.26
C MET A 163 10.60 -1.57 -3.78
N GLU A 164 9.35 -1.30 -3.39
CA GLU A 164 8.47 -0.32 -4.08
C GLU A 164 8.55 -0.51 -5.61
N CYS A 165 8.47 -1.78 -6.03
CA CYS A 165 8.82 -2.17 -7.40
C CYS A 165 7.85 -1.60 -8.45
N GLY A 166 6.65 -1.18 -8.06
CA GLY A 166 5.65 -0.59 -8.96
C GLY A 166 6.17 0.55 -9.85
N ASN A 167 7.22 1.26 -9.44
CA ASN A 167 7.86 2.31 -10.24
C ASN A 167 8.92 1.80 -11.24
N PHE A 168 9.15 0.49 -11.33
CA PHE A 168 10.11 -0.13 -12.24
C PHE A 168 9.88 0.35 -13.68
N ASP A 169 11.00 0.66 -14.36
CA ASP A 169 11.06 1.14 -15.74
C ASP A 169 10.30 2.44 -16.06
N SER A 170 9.87 3.20 -15.04
CA SER A 170 9.14 4.47 -15.26
C SER A 170 10.04 5.57 -15.83
N LYS A 171 11.31 5.62 -15.39
CA LYS A 171 12.28 6.65 -15.82
C LYS A 171 12.85 6.39 -17.22
N TYR A 172 13.27 5.16 -17.47
CA TYR A 172 14.10 4.82 -18.62
C TYR A 172 13.33 4.14 -19.75
N LYS A 173 12.19 3.50 -19.45
CA LYS A 173 11.22 3.01 -20.43
C LYS A 173 11.82 2.03 -21.47
N TYR A 174 12.66 1.09 -21.02
CA TYR A 174 13.37 0.14 -21.91
C TYR A 174 12.92 -1.31 -21.78
N ALA A 175 12.31 -1.71 -20.67
CA ALA A 175 12.12 -3.11 -20.32
C ALA A 175 10.66 -3.57 -20.40
N LEU A 176 9.71 -2.71 -20.02
CA LEU A 176 8.30 -3.10 -19.96
C LEU A 176 7.66 -3.10 -21.36
N PRO A 177 6.82 -4.09 -21.69
CA PRO A 177 6.14 -4.19 -22.98
C PRO A 177 4.93 -3.25 -23.03
N ILE A 178 5.19 -1.95 -23.11
CA ILE A 178 4.16 -0.92 -23.01
C ILE A 178 3.45 -0.73 -24.36
N THR A 179 2.13 -0.76 -24.32
CA THR A 179 1.25 -0.51 -25.46
C THR A 179 0.73 0.92 -25.47
N VAL A 180 0.12 1.33 -26.59
CA VAL A 180 -0.57 2.62 -26.69
C VAL A 180 -1.68 2.79 -25.64
N TYR A 181 -2.37 1.71 -25.26
CA TYR A 181 -3.44 1.76 -24.26
C TYR A 181 -2.91 2.08 -22.87
N ASP A 182 -1.72 1.57 -22.54
CA ASP A 182 -1.06 1.83 -21.26
C ASP A 182 -0.58 3.28 -21.18
N ASP A 183 0.03 3.81 -22.25
CA ASP A 183 0.52 5.20 -22.30
C ASP A 183 -0.65 6.20 -22.28
N GLU A 184 -1.75 5.93 -23.00
CA GLU A 184 -2.93 6.79 -22.94
C GLU A 184 -3.66 6.72 -21.59
N MET A 185 -3.62 5.57 -20.92
CA MET A 185 -4.12 5.44 -19.54
C MET A 185 -3.23 6.23 -18.59
N ASP A 186 -1.91 6.06 -18.67
CA ASP A 186 -0.93 6.78 -17.86
C ASP A 186 -1.12 8.30 -17.96
N ALA A 187 -1.34 8.81 -19.18
CA ALA A 187 -1.52 10.23 -19.47
C ALA A 187 -2.69 10.89 -18.70
N ILE A 188 -3.72 10.12 -18.31
CA ILE A 188 -4.88 10.63 -17.56
C ILE A 188 -4.78 10.37 -16.05
N THR A 189 -3.72 9.70 -15.59
CA THR A 189 -3.51 9.46 -14.16
C THR A 189 -2.84 10.65 -13.46
N PRO A 190 -3.11 10.90 -12.17
CA PRO A 190 -2.44 11.97 -11.42
C PRO A 190 -0.92 11.79 -11.29
N ASN A 191 -0.43 10.56 -11.44
CA ASN A 191 0.98 10.17 -11.35
C ASN A 191 1.52 9.75 -12.73
N ARG A 192 1.19 10.50 -13.78
CA ARG A 192 1.73 10.32 -15.13
C ARG A 192 3.26 10.12 -15.10
N ASP A 193 3.77 9.25 -15.97
CA ASP A 193 5.18 8.88 -16.10
C ASP A 193 5.79 8.19 -14.85
N HIS A 194 4.96 7.81 -13.87
CA HIS A 194 5.35 7.08 -12.67
C HIS A 194 4.51 5.81 -12.49
N GLN A 195 5.02 4.87 -11.71
CA GLN A 195 4.33 3.61 -11.39
C GLN A 195 4.01 2.75 -12.62
N ARG A 196 4.84 2.77 -13.68
CA ARG A 196 4.56 2.06 -14.94
C ARG A 196 4.34 0.55 -14.76
N GLN A 197 5.18 -0.11 -13.94
CA GLN A 197 4.98 -1.54 -13.68
C GLN A 197 3.67 -1.80 -12.93
N GLU A 198 3.36 -1.00 -11.91
CA GLU A 198 2.10 -1.14 -11.18
C GLU A 198 0.89 -0.93 -12.10
N LYS A 199 0.97 0.05 -13.00
CA LYS A 199 -0.08 0.41 -13.97
C LYS A 199 -0.47 -0.69 -14.93
N ILE A 200 0.44 -1.60 -15.25
CA ILE A 200 0.16 -2.73 -16.16
C ILE A 200 -0.10 -4.05 -15.43
N VAL A 201 -0.01 -4.09 -14.09
CA VAL A 201 -0.17 -5.31 -13.29
C VAL A 201 -1.33 -5.21 -12.30
N SER A 202 -1.56 -4.04 -11.70
CA SER A 202 -2.46 -3.94 -10.55
C SER A 202 -3.93 -3.84 -10.93
N GLY A 203 -4.78 -4.34 -10.05
CA GLY A 203 -6.23 -4.31 -10.20
C GLY A 203 -6.85 -2.91 -10.22
N MET A 204 -6.11 -1.84 -9.92
CA MET A 204 -6.62 -0.47 -10.13
C MET A 204 -6.71 -0.12 -11.63
N TYR A 205 -5.82 -0.68 -12.46
CA TYR A 205 -5.61 -0.20 -13.84
C TYR A 205 -5.99 -1.21 -14.92
N LEU A 206 -5.95 -2.52 -14.62
CA LEU A 206 -6.25 -3.57 -15.60
C LEU A 206 -7.63 -3.41 -16.27
N GLY A 207 -8.64 -3.00 -15.51
CA GLY A 207 -9.96 -2.71 -16.06
C GLY A 207 -9.97 -1.55 -17.05
N GLU A 208 -9.24 -0.47 -16.77
CA GLU A 208 -9.16 0.70 -17.66
C GLU A 208 -8.37 0.39 -18.94
N ILE A 209 -7.29 -0.39 -18.84
CA ILE A 209 -6.56 -0.87 -20.02
C ILE A 209 -7.49 -1.74 -20.90
N SER A 210 -8.21 -2.68 -20.29
CA SER A 210 -9.17 -3.54 -20.99
C SER A 210 -10.27 -2.73 -21.65
N ARG A 211 -10.82 -1.72 -20.96
CA ARG A 211 -11.83 -0.80 -21.50
C ARG A 211 -11.36 -0.13 -22.79
N ARG A 212 -10.12 0.38 -22.80
CA ARG A 212 -9.55 1.08 -23.96
C ARG A 212 -9.41 0.14 -25.15
N MET A 213 -8.95 -1.08 -24.92
CA MET A 213 -8.90 -2.11 -25.95
C MET A 213 -10.28 -2.43 -26.51
N ILE A 214 -11.28 -2.63 -25.64
CA ILE A 214 -12.68 -2.93 -26.04
C ILE A 214 -13.27 -1.80 -26.88
N VAL A 215 -13.13 -0.54 -26.44
CA VAL A 215 -13.64 0.62 -27.17
C VAL A 215 -12.95 0.76 -28.52
N HIS A 216 -11.62 0.59 -28.58
CA HIS A 216 -10.89 0.65 -29.84
C HIS A 216 -11.34 -0.45 -30.82
N LEU A 217 -11.50 -1.69 -30.36
CA LEU A 217 -12.00 -2.79 -31.19
C LEU A 217 -13.44 -2.56 -31.67
N ALA A 218 -14.30 -1.95 -30.85
CA ALA A 218 -15.66 -1.57 -31.26
C ALA A 218 -15.66 -0.47 -32.34
N GLN A 219 -14.76 0.52 -32.22
CA GLN A 219 -14.57 1.56 -33.25
C GLN A 219 -14.10 0.99 -34.59
N LEU A 220 -13.25 -0.03 -34.56
CA LEU A 220 -12.80 -0.76 -35.76
C LEU A 220 -13.89 -1.70 -36.34
N GLY A 221 -15.01 -1.89 -35.64
CA GLY A 221 -16.06 -2.82 -36.05
C GLY A 221 -15.75 -4.30 -35.75
N CYS A 222 -14.73 -4.58 -34.95
CA CYS A 222 -14.40 -5.92 -34.48
C CYS A 222 -15.30 -6.38 -33.32
N LEU A 223 -15.93 -5.43 -32.61
CA LEU A 223 -16.90 -5.65 -31.55
C LEU A 223 -18.18 -4.81 -31.78
N PRO A 224 -19.30 -5.10 -31.09
CA PRO A 224 -20.53 -4.33 -31.20
C PRO A 224 -20.32 -2.82 -30.96
N ARG A 225 -20.92 -1.99 -31.83
CA ARG A 225 -20.71 -0.52 -31.83
C ARG A 225 -21.27 0.18 -30.60
N ASP A 226 -22.31 -0.37 -29.98
CA ASP A 226 -22.91 0.12 -28.73
C ASP A 226 -21.92 0.16 -27.55
N LEU A 227 -20.84 -0.63 -27.62
CA LEU A 227 -19.76 -0.59 -26.62
C LEU A 227 -18.95 0.71 -26.65
N VAL A 228 -18.93 1.44 -27.78
CA VAL A 228 -18.24 2.74 -27.87
C VAL A 228 -18.86 3.73 -26.89
N ASP A 229 -20.20 3.82 -26.88
CA ASP A 229 -20.93 4.71 -25.98
C ASP A 229 -21.06 4.11 -24.58
N GLY A 230 -21.34 2.80 -24.50
CA GLY A 230 -21.52 2.08 -23.23
C GLY A 230 -20.27 2.07 -22.34
N LEU A 231 -19.08 2.08 -22.92
CA LEU A 231 -17.79 2.10 -22.21
C LEU A 231 -16.95 3.36 -22.51
N GLY A 232 -17.56 4.41 -23.04
CA GLY A 232 -16.85 5.65 -23.42
C GLY A 232 -16.25 6.40 -22.22
N LYS A 233 -16.80 6.22 -21.01
CA LYS A 233 -16.33 6.88 -19.80
C LYS A 233 -15.10 6.18 -19.22
N PRO A 234 -13.98 6.91 -18.95
CA PRO A 234 -12.83 6.36 -18.23
C PRO A 234 -13.23 5.72 -16.89
N TRP A 235 -12.59 4.60 -16.57
CA TRP A 235 -12.79 3.82 -15.34
C TRP A 235 -14.17 3.17 -15.19
N ALA A 236 -15.02 3.17 -16.24
CA ALA A 236 -16.32 2.50 -16.21
C ALA A 236 -16.21 0.97 -16.15
N PHE A 237 -15.08 0.42 -16.61
CA PHE A 237 -14.81 -1.02 -16.57
C PHE A 237 -13.79 -1.32 -15.46
N GLU A 238 -14.30 -1.66 -14.27
CA GLU A 238 -13.46 -2.06 -13.13
C GLU A 238 -12.94 -3.50 -13.28
N SER A 239 -11.83 -3.82 -12.62
CA SER A 239 -11.23 -5.17 -12.64
C SER A 239 -12.15 -6.29 -12.14
N LYS A 240 -13.19 -5.97 -11.34
CA LYS A 240 -14.22 -6.95 -10.96
C LYS A 240 -14.94 -7.56 -12.16
N HIS A 241 -15.03 -6.83 -13.28
CA HIS A 241 -15.64 -7.32 -14.52
C HIS A 241 -14.70 -8.24 -15.32
N MET A 242 -13.41 -8.29 -14.98
CA MET A 242 -12.42 -9.18 -15.62
C MET A 242 -12.40 -10.57 -15.00
N GLY A 243 -12.89 -10.71 -13.76
CA GLY A 243 -12.81 -11.94 -12.96
C GLY A 243 -13.95 -12.93 -13.19
N MET A 244 -14.76 -12.78 -14.25
CA MET A 244 -15.80 -13.75 -14.60
C MET A 244 -15.48 -14.41 -15.94
N VAL A 245 -14.67 -15.46 -15.88
CA VAL A 245 -14.68 -16.60 -16.81
C VAL A 245 -14.61 -17.86 -15.98
#